data_AF-A0A528LQA2-F1
#
_entry.id   AF-A0A528LQA2-F1
#
_cell.length_a   1.000
_cell.length_b   1.000
_cell.length_c   1.000
_cell.angle_alpha   90.00
_cell.angle_beta   90.00
_cell.angle_gamma   90.00
#
_symmetry.space_group_name_H-M   'P 1'
#
loop_
_entity.id
_entity.type
_entity.pdbx_description
1 polymer ?
#
loop_
_entity_poly.entity_id
_entity_poly.type
_entity_poly.pdbx_seq_one_letter_code
_entity_poly.pdbx_strand_id
1 'polypeptide(L)'
;QLVVPSNPARRGPYRMLTTPAGKAMFQMMGVFAEFERAMISERVKSGLNSARAKGKKLGRPRVSKVTEEAIARDLSSPYGSVRALAAKHHVSVGTIQRIKHQASGDPLESPE
;
A
#
# COMPACT_ATOMS: atom_id res chain seq x y z
N GLN A 1 60.35 -10.71 3.43
CA GLN A 1 59.36 -9.63 3.22
C GLN A 1 59.07 -9.57 1.73
N LEU A 2 57.90 -10.04 1.30
CA LEU A 2 57.52 -10.00 -0.11
C LEU A 2 57.02 -8.59 -0.42
N VAL A 3 57.86 -7.77 -1.06
CA VAL A 3 57.45 -6.47 -1.60
C VAL A 3 56.56 -6.75 -2.81
N VAL A 4 55.24 -6.67 -2.61
CA VAL A 4 54.28 -6.70 -3.72
C VAL A 4 54.44 -5.39 -4.49
N PRO A 5 54.78 -5.41 -5.79
CA PRO A 5 54.95 -4.18 -6.55
C PRO A 5 53.60 -3.46 -6.64
N SER A 6 53.57 -2.21 -6.18
CA SER A 6 52.40 -1.34 -6.28
C SER A 6 52.19 -0.94 -7.73
N ASN A 7 51.48 -1.77 -8.51
CA ASN A 7 51.04 -1.42 -9.86
C ASN A 7 49.93 -0.35 -9.77
N PRO A 8 50.17 0.92 -10.19
CA PRO A 8 49.18 1.99 -10.11
C PRO A 8 48.02 1.80 -11.10
N ALA A 9 48.14 0.93 -12.10
CA ALA A 9 47.15 0.75 -13.17
C ALA A 9 45.95 -0.17 -12.81
N ARG A 10 45.92 -0.78 -11.62
CA ARG A 10 44.77 -1.58 -11.13
C ARG A 10 43.88 -0.84 -10.11
N ARG A 11 43.93 0.49 -10.08
CA ARG A 11 43.06 1.30 -9.22
C ARG A 11 41.76 1.61 -9.94
N GLY A 12 40.87 0.62 -10.00
CA GLY A 12 39.49 0.85 -10.45
C GLY A 12 38.74 1.82 -9.52
N PRO A 13 37.67 2.47 -10.00
CA PRO A 13 37.02 3.61 -9.33
C PRO A 13 36.40 3.29 -7.95
N TYR A 14 36.33 2.02 -7.56
CA TYR A 14 35.68 1.55 -6.33
C TYR A 14 36.64 1.39 -5.15
N ARG A 15 37.93 1.68 -5.33
CA ARG A 15 38.96 1.43 -4.30
C ARG A 15 38.77 2.27 -3.03
N MET A 16 38.10 3.42 -3.12
CA MET A 16 37.80 4.21 -1.93
C MET A 16 36.81 3.49 -0.99
N LEU A 17 35.85 2.73 -1.54
CA LEU A 17 34.86 1.97 -0.78
C LEU A 17 35.44 0.72 -0.10
N THR A 18 36.61 0.24 -0.52
CA THR A 18 37.26 -0.95 0.07
C THR A 18 38.25 -0.61 1.18
N THR A 19 38.59 0.67 1.36
CA THR A 19 39.39 1.14 2.50
C THR A 19 38.60 1.04 3.81
N PRO A 20 39.23 0.85 4.98
CA PRO A 20 38.53 0.87 6.26
C PRO A 20 37.69 2.14 6.48
N ALA A 21 38.23 3.30 6.10
CA ALA A 21 37.52 4.58 6.16
C ALA A 21 36.30 4.63 5.23
N GLY A 22 36.44 4.17 3.98
CA GLY A 22 35.32 4.14 3.02
C GLY A 22 34.23 3.14 3.41
N LYS A 23 34.59 2.00 4.01
CA LYS A 23 33.61 1.06 4.58
C LYS A 23 32.82 1.69 5.72
N ALA A 24 33.48 2.41 6.63
CA ALA A 24 32.82 3.11 7.72
C ALA A 24 31.87 4.21 7.20
N MET A 25 32.30 4.99 6.22
CA MET A 25 31.43 6.00 5.58
C MET A 25 30.22 5.36 4.89
N PHE A 26 30.41 4.26 4.18
CA PHE A 26 29.31 3.55 3.51
C PHE A 26 28.30 2.99 4.53
N GLN A 27 28.76 2.45 5.65
CA GLN A 27 27.88 2.02 6.74
C GLN A 27 27.10 3.20 7.35
N MET A 28 27.77 4.33 7.59
CA MET A 28 27.12 5.55 8.07
C MET A 28 26.05 6.06 7.10
N MET A 29 26.30 6.01 5.79
CA MET A 29 25.29 6.32 4.78
C MET A 29 24.08 5.37 4.87
N GLY A 30 24.30 4.09 5.17
CA GLY A 30 23.22 3.14 5.44
C GLY A 30 22.36 3.57 6.65
N VAL A 31 23.00 3.98 7.74
CA VAL A 31 22.31 4.51 8.93
C VAL A 31 21.47 5.74 8.59
N PHE A 32 22.01 6.67 7.80
CA PHE A 32 21.25 7.84 7.37
C PHE A 32 20.07 7.49 6.46
N ALA A 33 20.25 6.55 5.53
CA ALA A 33 19.17 6.11 4.65
C ALA A 33 18.01 5.50 5.46
N GLU A 34 18.31 4.70 6.48
CA GLU A 34 17.29 4.15 7.38
C GLU A 34 16.59 5.24 8.19
N PHE A 35 17.36 6.19 8.73
CA PHE A 35 16.84 7.33 9.48
C PHE A 35 15.89 8.19 8.64
N GLU A 36 16.29 8.56 7.43
CA GLU A 36 15.46 9.33 6.51
C GLU A 36 14.16 8.59 6.16
N ARG A 37 14.26 7.29 5.87
CA ARG A 37 13.08 6.45 5.61
C ARG A 37 12.13 6.42 6.80
N ALA A 38 12.66 6.30 8.02
CA ALA A 38 11.87 6.31 9.24
C ALA A 38 11.15 7.65 9.44
N MET A 39 11.86 8.77 9.30
CA MET A 39 11.27 10.11 9.41
C MET A 39 10.15 10.36 8.38
N ILE A 40 10.35 9.92 7.13
CA ILE A 40 9.32 10.03 6.09
C ILE A 40 8.09 9.19 6.48
N SER A 41 8.31 7.96 6.94
CA SER A 41 7.22 7.07 7.36
C SER A 41 6.41 7.68 8.50
N GLU A 42 7.07 8.24 9.51
CA GLU A 42 6.44 8.90 10.65
C GLU A 42 5.56 10.08 10.19
N ARG A 43 6.09 10.94 9.31
CA ARG A 43 5.35 12.07 8.75
C ARG A 43 4.10 11.63 7.99
N VAL A 44 4.22 10.59 7.17
CA VAL A 44 3.08 10.03 6.43
C VAL A 44 2.03 9.51 7.41
N LYS A 45 2.41 8.72 8.42
CA LYS A 45 1.49 8.19 9.44
C LYS A 45 0.78 9.32 10.19
N SER A 46 1.51 10.37 10.59
CA SER A 46 0.92 11.55 11.24
C SER A 46 -0.10 12.26 10.34
N GLY A 47 0.20 12.40 9.05
CA GLY A 47 -0.73 12.97 8.07
C GLY A 47 -1.99 12.11 7.87
N LEU A 48 -1.84 10.79 7.77
CA LEU A 48 -2.96 9.84 7.66
C LEU A 48 -3.83 9.89 8.91
N ASN A 49 -3.23 9.93 10.11
CA ASN A 49 -3.96 10.04 11.38
C ASN A 49 -4.75 11.35 11.45
N SER A 50 -4.15 12.46 11.03
CA SER A 50 -4.84 13.75 10.95
C SER A 50 -6.02 13.73 9.97
N ALA A 51 -5.87 13.05 8.82
CA ALA A 51 -6.95 12.88 7.85
C ALA A 51 -8.10 11.99 8.40
N ARG A 52 -7.76 10.91 9.12
CA ARG A 52 -8.73 10.05 9.82
C ARG A 52 -9.50 10.84 10.89
N ALA A 53 -8.80 11.65 11.69
CA ALA A 53 -9.42 12.50 12.72
C ALA A 53 -10.40 13.52 12.13
N LYS A 54 -10.14 14.01 10.92
CA LYS A 54 -11.06 14.89 10.16
C LYS A 54 -12.22 14.12 9.49
N GLY A 55 -12.35 12.81 9.73
CA GLY A 55 -13.39 11.96 9.15
C GLY A 55 -13.21 11.65 7.66
N LYS A 56 -12.03 11.93 7.08
CA LYS A 56 -11.78 11.61 5.66
C LYS A 56 -11.63 10.09 5.52
N LYS A 57 -12.45 9.48 4.65
CA LYS A 57 -12.29 8.06 4.29
C LYS A 57 -11.05 7.89 3.41
N LEU A 58 -10.07 7.13 3.90
CA LEU A 58 -8.86 6.79 3.15
C LEU A 58 -9.05 5.51 2.32
N GLY A 59 -8.22 5.34 1.30
CA GLY A 59 -8.25 4.18 0.41
C GLY A 59 -9.15 4.35 -0.81
N ARG A 60 -9.36 3.26 -1.55
CA ARG A 60 -10.17 3.27 -2.79
C ARG A 60 -11.62 3.61 -2.46
N PRO A 61 -12.24 4.59 -3.16
CA PRO A 61 -13.65 4.88 -2.97
C PRO A 61 -14.49 3.64 -3.29
N ARG A 62 -15.54 3.42 -2.47
CA ARG A 62 -16.55 2.39 -2.78
C ARG A 62 -17.40 2.85 -3.95
N VAL A 63 -18.18 1.92 -4.49
CA VAL A 63 -19.23 2.24 -5.46
C VAL A 63 -20.16 3.30 -4.84
N SER A 64 -20.71 4.18 -5.68
CA SER A 64 -21.55 5.27 -5.21
C SER A 64 -22.74 4.74 -4.38
N LYS A 65 -23.15 5.50 -3.35
CA LYS A 65 -24.31 5.13 -2.52
C LYS A 65 -25.57 4.90 -3.36
N VAL A 66 -25.78 5.73 -4.38
CA VAL A 66 -26.91 5.62 -5.32
C VAL A 66 -26.92 4.25 -6.01
N THR A 67 -25.75 3.79 -6.46
CA THR A 67 -25.62 2.46 -7.08
C THR A 67 -25.80 1.36 -6.04
N GLU A 68 -25.26 1.50 -4.83
CA GLU A 68 -25.45 0.51 -3.75
C GLU A 68 -26.94 0.35 -3.38
N GLU A 69 -27.69 1.45 -3.28
CA GLU A 69 -29.13 1.46 -3.01
C GLU A 69 -29.94 0.88 -4.17
N ALA A 70 -29.55 1.13 -5.43
CA ALA A 70 -30.18 0.52 -6.59
C ALA A 70 -29.96 -1.00 -6.61
N ILE A 71 -28.74 -1.46 -6.30
CA ILE A 71 -28.41 -2.88 -6.18
C ILE A 71 -29.20 -3.53 -5.03
N ALA A 72 -29.29 -2.88 -3.87
CA ALA A 72 -30.01 -3.41 -2.71
C ALA A 72 -31.51 -3.57 -2.99
N ARG A 73 -32.12 -2.59 -3.68
CA ARG A 73 -33.52 -2.69 -4.14
C ARG A 73 -33.71 -3.86 -5.09
N ASP A 74 -32.86 -3.99 -6.10
CA ASP A 74 -32.96 -5.09 -7.05
C ASP A 74 -32.71 -6.47 -6.41
N LEU A 75 -31.86 -6.54 -5.38
CA LEU A 75 -31.60 -7.77 -4.61
C LEU A 75 -32.78 -8.22 -3.75
N SER A 76 -33.67 -7.31 -3.34
CA SER A 76 -34.91 -7.68 -2.63
C SER A 76 -35.94 -8.37 -3.53
N SER A 77 -35.76 -8.32 -4.86
CA SER A 77 -36.61 -9.05 -5.79
C SER A 77 -36.27 -10.54 -5.81
N PRO A 78 -37.25 -11.45 -5.69
CA PRO A 78 -37.01 -12.90 -5.61
C PRO A 78 -36.47 -13.55 -6.90
N TYR A 79 -36.38 -12.82 -8.01
CA TYR A 79 -36.06 -13.38 -9.33
C TYR A 79 -34.70 -12.93 -9.92
N GLY A 80 -33.87 -12.24 -9.15
CA GLY A 80 -32.60 -11.70 -9.63
C GLY A 80 -31.41 -12.66 -9.51
N SER A 81 -30.84 -13.11 -10.64
CA SER A 81 -29.51 -13.75 -10.64
C SER A 81 -28.41 -12.72 -10.32
N VAL A 82 -27.49 -13.07 -9.41
CA VAL A 82 -26.36 -12.21 -9.01
C VAL A 82 -25.53 -11.75 -10.21
N ARG A 83 -25.32 -12.65 -11.19
CA ARG A 83 -24.58 -12.31 -12.42
C ARG A 83 -25.34 -11.35 -13.32
N ALA A 84 -26.66 -11.51 -13.42
CA ALA A 84 -27.50 -10.60 -14.19
C ALA A 84 -27.51 -9.19 -13.58
N LEU A 85 -27.56 -9.10 -12.24
CA LEU A 85 -27.48 -7.83 -11.53
C LEU A 85 -26.11 -7.15 -11.67
N ALA A 86 -25.03 -7.92 -11.63
CA ALA A 86 -23.68 -7.41 -11.87
C ALA A 86 -23.55 -6.77 -13.26
N ALA A 87 -24.09 -7.44 -14.30
CA ALA A 87 -24.11 -6.92 -15.66
C ALA A 87 -24.99 -5.66 -15.77
N LYS A 88 -26.18 -5.67 -15.17
CA LYS A 88 -27.12 -4.52 -15.17
C LYS A 88 -26.53 -3.26 -14.54
N HIS A 89 -25.83 -3.40 -13.43
CA HIS A 89 -25.26 -2.28 -12.66
C HIS A 89 -23.82 -1.95 -13.04
N HIS A 90 -23.24 -2.64 -14.03
CA HIS A 90 -21.85 -2.47 -14.46
C HIS A 90 -20.83 -2.59 -13.31
N VAL A 91 -21.06 -3.53 -12.39
CA VAL A 91 -20.18 -3.79 -11.24
C VAL A 91 -19.72 -5.24 -11.22
N SER A 92 -18.64 -5.52 -10.48
CA SER A 92 -18.20 -6.90 -10.29
C SER A 92 -19.19 -7.71 -9.45
N VAL A 93 -19.23 -9.03 -9.69
CA VAL A 93 -20.03 -9.98 -8.89
C VAL A 93 -19.71 -9.86 -7.39
N GLY A 94 -18.44 -9.66 -7.03
CA GLY A 94 -18.02 -9.45 -5.64
C GLY A 94 -18.62 -8.20 -4.98
N THR A 95 -18.90 -7.15 -5.77
CA THR A 95 -19.60 -5.96 -5.26
C THR A 95 -21.04 -6.30 -4.89
N ILE A 96 -21.75 -7.04 -5.75
CA ILE A 96 -23.13 -7.49 -5.49
C ILE A 96 -23.17 -8.41 -4.27
N GLN A 97 -22.26 -9.39 -4.18
CA GLN A 97 -22.17 -10.32 -3.06
C GLN A 97 -21.90 -9.59 -1.74
N ARG A 98 -20.94 -8.66 -1.72
CA ARG A 98 -20.69 -7.82 -0.54
C ARG A 98 -21.94 -7.07 -0.09
N ILE A 99 -22.67 -6.44 -1.02
CA ILE A 99 -23.90 -5.69 -0.69
C ILE A 99 -24.99 -6.65 -0.17
N LYS A 100 -25.14 -7.84 -0.78
CA LYS A 100 -26.05 -8.88 -0.32
C LYS A 100 -25.75 -9.32 1.12
N HIS A 101 -24.48 -9.57 1.44
CA HIS A 101 -24.06 -9.93 2.80
C HIS A 101 -24.27 -8.79 3.81
N GLN A 102 -24.00 -7.54 3.41
CA GLN A 102 -24.28 -6.35 4.22
C GLN A 102 -25.77 -6.18 4.52
N ALA A 103 -26.64 -6.52 3.56
CA ALA A 103 -28.09 -6.45 3.72
C ALA A 103 -28.65 -7.60 4.59
N SER A 104 -28.01 -8.78 4.60
CA SER A 104 -28.41 -9.91 5.44
C SER A 104 -27.93 -9.81 6.90
N GLY A 105 -27.23 -8.72 7.26
CA GLY A 105 -26.78 -8.48 8.63
C GLY A 105 -25.65 -9.39 9.10
N ASP A 106 -24.97 -10.08 8.18
CA ASP A 106 -23.86 -10.98 8.50
C ASP A 106 -22.55 -10.17 8.55
N PRO A 107 -21.96 -9.90 9.74
CA PRO A 107 -20.84 -8.99 9.87
C PRO A 107 -19.54 -9.67 9.44
N LEU A 108 -19.24 -9.65 8.15
CA LEU A 108 -17.87 -9.85 7.70
C LEU A 108 -17.06 -8.61 8.07
N GLU A 109 -16.35 -8.73 9.19
CA GLU A 109 -15.24 -7.92 9.71
C GLU A 109 -15.33 -6.40 9.45
N SER A 110 -15.54 -5.69 10.55
CA SER A 110 -15.13 -4.30 10.73
C SER A 110 -13.76 -4.04 10.12
N PRO A 111 -13.63 -3.11 9.15
CA PRO A 111 -12.32 -2.62 8.78
C PRO A 111 -11.86 -1.63 9.85
N GLU A 112 -10.99 -2.09 10.75
CA GLU A 112 -10.04 -1.21 11.44
C GLU A 112 -9.11 -0.49 10.43
#